data_AF-A0A962BX26-F1
#
_entry.id   AF-A0A962BX26-F1
#
_cell.length_a   1.000
_cell.length_b   1.000
_cell.length_c   1.000
_cell.angle_alpha   90.00
_cell.angle_beta   90.00
_cell.angle_gamma   90.00
#
_symmetry.space_group_name_H-M   'P 1'
#
loop_
_entity.id
_entity.type
_entity.pdbx_description
1 polymer ?
#
loop_
_entity_poly.entity_id
_entity_poly.type
_entity_poly.pdbx_seq_one_letter_code
_entity_poly.pdbx_strand_id
1 'polypeptide(L)'
;ALTGSPPYHPDDPQAAFGSLTLFPRVNDIRPVDDGDRITVGRTTITAVASPGHAPGGMSWSWRSCDASGECQSVVYLDSLNAVSADDYRFSDHPATVAALRDSIRRVSVLPCDVATAAHPDQLPQAANGESACARYAAAAGQRLQQRLVEESKSSASP
;
A
#
# COMPACT_ATOMS: atom_id res chain seq x y z
N ALA A 1 -15.42 -9.15 26.90
CA ALA A 1 -14.08 -9.70 26.68
C ALA A 1 -14.06 -10.32 25.29
N LEU A 2 -13.25 -9.79 24.37
CA LEU A 2 -13.10 -10.34 23.02
C LEU A 2 -12.12 -11.51 23.09
N THR A 3 -12.60 -12.68 23.51
CA THR A 3 -11.81 -13.91 23.52
C THR A 3 -11.90 -14.56 22.15
N GLY A 4 -11.00 -14.14 21.25
CA GLY A 4 -10.82 -14.71 19.92
C GLY A 4 -9.97 -13.76 19.10
N SER A 5 -8.78 -14.21 18.68
CA SER A 5 -8.00 -13.47 17.70
C SER A 5 -8.90 -13.21 16.49
N PRO A 6 -9.06 -11.96 16.01
CA PRO A 6 -9.79 -11.73 14.77
C PRO A 6 -9.12 -12.56 13.68
N PRO A 7 -9.88 -13.15 12.72
CA PRO A 7 -9.26 -13.92 11.66
C PRO A 7 -8.48 -12.95 10.78
N TYR A 8 -7.19 -12.80 11.08
CA TYR A 8 -6.25 -12.18 10.17
C TYR A 8 -6.15 -13.06 8.92
N HIS A 9 -5.87 -12.44 7.79
CA HIS A 9 -5.50 -13.21 6.61
C HIS A 9 -4.17 -13.93 6.91
N PRO A 10 -4.03 -15.23 6.61
CA PRO A 10 -2.83 -15.99 6.96
C PRO A 10 -1.54 -15.42 6.36
N ASP A 11 -1.65 -14.79 5.19
CA ASP A 11 -0.52 -14.13 4.51
C ASP A 11 -0.38 -12.63 4.85
N ASP A 12 -1.07 -12.12 5.88
CA ASP A 12 -0.90 -10.74 6.32
C ASP A 12 0.42 -10.60 7.11
N PRO A 13 1.44 -9.86 6.59
CA PRO A 13 2.72 -9.71 7.27
C PRO A 13 2.60 -9.10 8.68
N GLN A 14 1.49 -8.43 8.97
CA GLN A 14 1.27 -7.61 10.16
C GLN A 14 0.29 -8.26 11.16
N ALA A 15 -0.22 -9.45 10.86
CA ALA A 15 -1.17 -10.17 11.69
C ALA A 15 -0.69 -10.39 13.14
N ALA A 16 0.61 -10.65 13.32
CA ALA A 16 1.20 -11.02 14.60
C ALA A 16 1.75 -9.83 15.42
N PHE A 17 1.46 -8.58 15.05
CA PHE A 17 1.79 -7.41 15.90
C PHE A 17 0.96 -7.30 17.19
N GLY A 18 -0.02 -8.19 17.39
CA GLY A 18 -0.79 -8.28 18.63
C GLY A 18 -1.59 -7.02 18.91
N SER A 19 -1.50 -6.49 20.14
CA SER A 19 -2.32 -5.35 20.58
C SER A 19 -2.05 -4.05 19.82
N LEU A 20 -0.92 -3.94 19.12
CA LEU A 20 -0.56 -2.75 18.33
C LEU A 20 -1.45 -2.55 17.11
N THR A 21 -2.08 -3.60 16.60
CA THR A 21 -2.95 -3.57 15.41
C THR A 21 -4.42 -3.77 15.72
N LEU A 22 -4.82 -3.77 17.01
CA LEU A 22 -6.22 -3.91 17.40
C LEU A 22 -6.99 -2.60 17.23
N PHE A 23 -8.16 -2.71 16.60
CA PHE A 23 -9.14 -1.63 16.48
C PHE A 23 -10.57 -2.19 16.60
N PRO A 24 -11.57 -1.36 16.92
CA PRO A 24 -12.97 -1.80 16.97
C PRO A 24 -13.44 -2.38 15.64
N ARG A 25 -14.15 -3.51 15.67
CA ARG A 25 -14.72 -4.13 14.47
C ARG A 25 -15.65 -3.16 13.74
N VAL A 26 -15.47 -3.01 12.43
CA VAL A 26 -16.41 -2.33 11.54
C VAL A 26 -17.41 -3.36 11.02
N ASN A 27 -18.71 -3.10 11.15
CA ASN A 27 -19.76 -4.06 10.78
C ASN A 27 -20.26 -3.88 9.35
N ASP A 28 -20.33 -2.63 8.87
CA ASP A 28 -20.89 -2.29 7.56
C ASP A 28 -19.77 -2.09 6.53
N ILE A 29 -19.27 -3.20 5.98
CA ILE A 29 -18.20 -3.22 4.99
C ILE A 29 -18.76 -3.66 3.64
N ARG A 30 -18.38 -2.95 2.57
CA ARG A 30 -18.64 -3.37 1.19
C ARG A 30 -17.29 -3.67 0.52
N PRO A 31 -17.13 -4.84 -0.12
CA PRO A 31 -15.92 -5.12 -0.89
C PRO A 31 -15.82 -4.16 -2.08
N VAL A 32 -14.59 -3.84 -2.46
CA VAL A 32 -14.24 -3.01 -3.60
C VAL A 32 -13.10 -3.72 -4.32
N ASP A 33 -13.26 -3.95 -5.61
CA ASP A 33 -12.28 -4.63 -6.44
C ASP A 33 -11.35 -3.63 -7.14
N ASP A 34 -10.24 -4.12 -7.70
CA ASP A 34 -9.34 -3.28 -8.49
C ASP A 34 -10.08 -2.63 -9.68
N GLY A 35 -9.90 -1.32 -9.87
CA GLY A 35 -10.54 -0.58 -10.93
C GLY A 35 -12.00 -0.18 -10.67
N ASP A 36 -12.61 -0.61 -9.56
CA ASP A 36 -13.94 -0.17 -9.17
C ASP A 36 -14.01 1.35 -9.02
N ARG A 37 -15.18 1.91 -9.36
CA ARG A 37 -15.43 3.35 -9.36
C ARG A 37 -16.51 3.70 -8.35
N ILE A 38 -16.16 4.52 -7.38
CA ILE A 38 -17.06 5.00 -6.33
C ILE A 38 -17.31 6.49 -6.56
N THR A 39 -18.57 6.87 -6.75
CA THR A 39 -18.95 8.27 -6.93
C THR A 39 -19.52 8.85 -5.65
N VAL A 40 -18.91 9.94 -5.16
CA VAL A 40 -19.39 10.72 -4.01
C VAL A 40 -19.61 12.16 -4.48
N GLY A 41 -20.87 12.57 -4.57
CA GLY A 41 -21.24 13.85 -5.17
C GLY A 41 -20.81 13.93 -6.63
N ARG A 42 -19.85 14.82 -6.94
CA ARG A 42 -19.28 15.01 -8.29
C ARG A 42 -17.93 14.32 -8.48
N THR A 43 -17.38 13.72 -7.42
CA THR A 43 -16.06 13.08 -7.46
C THR A 43 -16.23 11.61 -7.74
N THR A 44 -15.55 11.09 -8.77
CA THR A 44 -15.44 9.65 -8.99
C THR A 44 -14.04 9.21 -8.61
N ILE A 45 -13.97 8.33 -7.61
CA ILE A 45 -12.77 7.75 -7.04
C ILE A 45 -12.61 6.36 -7.66
N THR A 46 -11.41 6.06 -8.17
CA THR A 46 -11.06 4.74 -8.72
C THR A 46 -10.18 4.00 -7.73
N ALA A 47 -10.58 2.77 -7.41
CA ALA A 47 -9.81 1.83 -6.63
C ALA A 47 -8.58 1.37 -7.44
N VAL A 48 -7.41 1.38 -6.80
CA VAL A 48 -6.18 0.83 -7.36
C VAL A 48 -5.65 -0.15 -6.31
N ALA A 49 -5.92 -1.45 -6.50
CA ALA A 49 -5.48 -2.46 -5.56
C ALA A 49 -3.98 -2.30 -5.32
N SER A 50 -3.48 -2.46 -4.11
CA SER A 50 -2.05 -2.35 -3.81
C SER A 50 -1.62 -3.38 -2.77
N PRO A 51 -1.90 -4.68 -2.99
CA PRO A 51 -1.53 -5.74 -2.05
C PRO A 51 -0.02 -5.85 -1.86
N GLY A 52 0.37 -6.35 -0.69
CA GLY A 52 1.75 -6.70 -0.36
C GLY A 52 2.17 -6.26 1.03
N HIS A 53 1.90 -5.00 1.39
CA HIS A 53 2.01 -4.52 2.77
C HIS A 53 0.90 -5.10 3.66
N ALA A 54 -0.30 -5.20 3.09
CA ALA A 54 -1.42 -6.00 3.58
C ALA A 54 -2.10 -6.67 2.38
N PRO A 55 -2.79 -7.82 2.53
CA PRO A 55 -3.45 -8.51 1.42
C PRO A 55 -4.57 -7.69 0.74
N GLY A 56 -5.30 -6.88 1.53
CA GLY A 56 -6.37 -6.01 1.06
C GLY A 56 -5.96 -4.56 0.80
N GLY A 57 -4.65 -4.29 0.66
CA GLY A 57 -4.13 -2.93 0.44
C GLY A 57 -4.77 -2.26 -0.78
N MET A 58 -5.07 -0.96 -0.68
CA MET A 58 -5.79 -0.21 -1.71
C MET A 58 -5.35 1.25 -1.74
N SER A 59 -4.77 1.65 -2.87
CA SER A 59 -4.54 3.05 -3.22
C SER A 59 -5.78 3.59 -3.95
N TRP A 60 -5.93 4.91 -3.99
CA TRP A 60 -7.11 5.55 -4.58
C TRP A 60 -6.71 6.69 -5.49
N SER A 61 -7.39 6.83 -6.63
CA SER A 61 -7.13 7.92 -7.57
C SER A 61 -8.41 8.65 -7.97
N TRP A 62 -8.33 9.95 -8.18
CA TRP A 62 -9.42 10.77 -8.69
C TRP A 62 -8.90 11.99 -9.46
N ARG A 63 -9.82 12.74 -10.07
CA ARG A 63 -9.53 14.04 -10.69
C ARG A 63 -10.12 15.14 -9.84
N SER A 64 -9.34 16.18 -9.59
CA SER A 64 -9.79 17.39 -8.91
C SER A 64 -9.55 18.59 -9.83
N CYS A 65 -10.51 19.48 -9.96
CA CYS A 65 -10.41 20.66 -10.81
C CYS A 65 -10.57 21.93 -10.00
N ASP A 66 -9.83 22.97 -10.37
CA ASP A 66 -9.98 24.30 -9.78
C ASP A 66 -11.18 25.07 -10.37
N ALA A 67 -11.35 26.33 -9.97
CA ALA A 67 -12.44 27.18 -10.46
C ALA A 67 -12.32 27.58 -11.95
N SER A 68 -11.11 27.50 -12.52
CA SER A 68 -10.86 27.77 -13.94
C SER A 68 -11.17 26.56 -14.82
N GLY A 69 -11.31 25.37 -14.22
CA GLY A 69 -11.52 24.11 -14.90
C GLY A 69 -10.21 23.35 -15.18
N GLU A 70 -9.07 23.83 -14.68
CA GLU A 70 -7.82 23.08 -14.74
C GLU A 70 -7.89 21.90 -13.77
N CYS A 71 -7.61 20.70 -14.27
CA CYS A 71 -7.78 19.47 -13.52
C CYS A 71 -6.44 18.77 -13.28
N GLN A 72 -6.27 18.22 -12.08
CA GLN A 72 -5.10 17.49 -11.60
C GLN A 72 -5.50 16.06 -11.18
N SER A 73 -4.60 15.10 -11.41
CA SER A 73 -4.74 13.69 -11.06
C SER A 73 -4.23 13.55 -9.64
N VAL A 74 -5.13 13.21 -8.73
CA VAL A 74 -4.82 13.07 -7.32
C VAL A 74 -4.75 11.59 -6.99
N VAL A 75 -3.70 11.20 -6.26
CA VAL A 75 -3.50 9.84 -5.78
C VAL A 75 -3.33 9.84 -4.27
N TYR A 76 -4.12 9.03 -3.59
CA TYR A 76 -3.85 8.58 -2.23
C TYR A 76 -3.10 7.25 -2.30
N LEU A 77 -1.87 7.26 -1.81
CA LEU A 77 -0.96 6.14 -1.81
C LEU A 77 -1.12 5.35 -0.51
N ASP A 78 -1.51 4.09 -0.66
CA ASP A 78 -1.39 3.12 0.42
C ASP A 78 0.08 2.84 0.73
N SER A 79 0.34 2.30 1.92
CA SER A 79 1.68 1.88 2.31
C SER A 79 2.16 0.71 1.44
N LEU A 80 3.36 0.86 0.87
CA LEU A 80 4.06 -0.19 0.12
C LEU A 80 5.29 -0.74 0.87
N ASN A 81 5.37 -0.50 2.18
CA ASN A 81 6.53 -0.90 2.97
C ASN A 81 6.51 -2.40 3.31
N ALA A 82 7.63 -3.09 3.13
CA ALA A 82 7.80 -4.50 3.51
C ALA A 82 8.09 -4.68 5.02
N VAL A 83 7.14 -4.25 5.85
CA VAL A 83 7.18 -4.38 7.31
C VAL A 83 6.34 -5.57 7.74
N SER A 84 6.78 -6.28 8.78
CA SER A 84 6.08 -7.45 9.30
C SER A 84 6.34 -7.65 10.79
N ALA A 85 5.57 -8.53 11.42
CA ALA A 85 5.94 -9.11 12.70
C ALA A 85 7.23 -9.94 12.57
N ASP A 86 7.89 -10.21 13.71
CA ASP A 86 9.20 -10.86 13.78
C ASP A 86 9.20 -12.29 13.21
N ASP A 87 8.08 -13.00 13.31
CA ASP A 87 7.90 -14.38 12.87
C ASP A 87 7.50 -14.52 11.38
N TYR A 88 7.26 -13.40 10.70
CA TYR A 88 6.94 -13.38 9.27
C TYR A 88 8.17 -13.02 8.43
N ARG A 89 8.49 -13.86 7.45
CA ARG A 89 9.56 -13.63 6.48
C ARG A 89 9.00 -13.48 5.07
N PHE A 90 9.27 -12.36 4.41
CA PHE A 90 8.81 -12.10 3.04
C PHE A 90 9.41 -13.12 2.05
N SER A 91 10.66 -13.56 2.26
CA SER A 91 11.33 -14.57 1.44
C SER A 91 10.57 -15.90 1.37
N ASP A 92 9.80 -16.22 2.40
CA ASP A 92 9.08 -17.49 2.53
C ASP A 92 7.66 -17.38 1.93
N HIS A 93 7.26 -16.17 1.50
CA HIS A 93 5.95 -15.84 0.93
C HIS A 93 6.11 -15.23 -0.47
N PRO A 94 6.51 -16.02 -1.49
CA PRO A 94 6.79 -15.52 -2.83
C PRO A 94 5.59 -14.86 -3.51
N ALA A 95 4.36 -15.29 -3.19
CA ALA A 95 3.14 -14.67 -3.68
C ALA A 95 2.97 -13.22 -3.15
N THR A 96 3.22 -12.99 -1.85
CA THR A 96 3.20 -11.66 -1.25
C THR A 96 4.27 -10.75 -1.85
N VAL A 97 5.47 -11.28 -2.08
CA VAL A 97 6.56 -10.52 -2.75
C VAL A 97 6.19 -10.16 -4.18
N ALA A 98 5.59 -11.08 -4.94
CA ALA A 98 5.13 -10.82 -6.30
C ALA A 98 4.03 -9.74 -6.31
N ALA A 99 3.04 -9.87 -5.43
CA ALA A 99 1.97 -8.89 -5.26
C ALA A 99 2.51 -7.49 -4.92
N LEU A 100 3.46 -7.40 -3.98
CA LEU A 100 4.06 -6.12 -3.61
C LEU A 100 4.86 -5.51 -4.77
N ARG A 101 5.62 -6.31 -5.53
CA ARG A 101 6.32 -5.85 -6.75
C ARG A 101 5.36 -5.32 -7.80
N ASP A 102 4.23 -6.00 -8.01
CA ASP A 102 3.21 -5.55 -8.95
C ASP A 102 2.50 -4.28 -8.48
N SER A 103 2.25 -4.13 -7.18
CA SER A 103 1.74 -2.89 -6.59
C SER A 103 2.70 -1.72 -6.78
N ILE A 104 3.99 -1.94 -6.51
CA ILE A 104 5.06 -0.96 -6.76
C ILE A 104 5.07 -0.52 -8.23
N ARG A 105 5.04 -1.47 -9.17
CA ARG A 105 5.03 -1.20 -10.62
C ARG A 105 3.78 -0.43 -11.06
N ARG A 106 2.60 -0.76 -10.53
CA ARG A 106 1.36 -0.07 -10.89
C ARG A 106 1.35 1.36 -10.36
N VAL A 107 1.77 1.56 -9.11
CA VAL A 107 1.86 2.91 -8.51
C VAL A 107 2.86 3.80 -9.26
N SER A 108 3.99 3.25 -9.74
CA SER A 108 5.03 4.07 -10.38
C SER A 108 4.59 4.75 -11.69
N VAL A 109 3.53 4.24 -12.34
CA VAL A 109 3.04 4.73 -13.64
C VAL A 109 1.66 5.40 -13.55
N LEU A 110 1.13 5.63 -12.34
CA LEU A 110 -0.13 6.35 -12.18
C LEU A 110 -0.03 7.81 -12.65
N PRO A 111 -1.07 8.37 -13.30
CA PRO A 111 -1.22 9.82 -13.43
C PRO A 111 -1.26 10.45 -12.04
N CYS A 112 -0.23 11.24 -11.70
CA CYS A 112 0.06 11.60 -10.32
C CYS A 112 0.60 13.03 -10.25
N ASP A 113 -0.29 13.98 -10.49
CA ASP A 113 0.01 15.41 -10.43
C ASP A 113 0.08 15.86 -8.97
N VAL A 114 -0.84 15.34 -8.14
CA VAL A 114 -0.87 15.54 -6.69
C VAL A 114 -0.89 14.17 -6.00
N ALA A 115 -0.06 14.00 -4.98
CA ALA A 115 -0.05 12.79 -4.18
C ALA A 115 -0.24 13.11 -2.70
N THR A 116 -0.86 12.16 -2.00
CA THR A 116 -0.85 12.05 -0.53
C THR A 116 -0.53 10.59 -0.20
N ALA A 117 -0.02 10.31 0.99
CA ALA A 117 0.29 8.95 1.42
C ALA A 117 -0.27 8.68 2.81
N ALA A 118 -0.55 7.41 3.10
CA ALA A 118 -0.96 6.95 4.42
C ALA A 118 -0.02 7.44 5.54
N HIS A 119 1.28 7.54 5.23
CA HIS A 119 2.31 8.17 6.06
C HIS A 119 2.84 9.43 5.37
N PRO A 120 2.36 10.64 5.72
CA PRO A 120 2.74 11.88 5.04
C PRO A 120 4.25 12.18 5.08
N ASP A 121 4.95 11.73 6.12
CA ASP A 121 6.40 11.84 6.29
C ASP A 121 7.20 11.01 5.26
N GLN A 122 6.55 10.02 4.63
CA GLN A 122 7.16 9.16 3.63
C GLN A 122 6.88 9.61 2.20
N LEU A 123 6.09 10.68 2.02
CA LEU A 123 5.76 11.19 0.70
C LEU A 123 6.95 11.98 0.12
N PRO A 124 7.60 11.48 -0.96
CA PRO A 124 8.63 12.27 -1.62
C PRO A 124 8.00 13.41 -2.41
N GLN A 125 8.72 14.53 -2.50
CA GLN A 125 8.37 15.57 -3.47
C GLN A 125 8.54 15.06 -4.91
N ALA A 126 7.89 15.66 -5.89
CA ALA A 126 8.27 15.43 -7.30
C ALA A 126 9.67 16.05 -7.57
N ALA A 127 10.50 15.41 -8.40
CA ALA A 127 11.80 15.97 -8.80
C ALA A 127 12.31 15.33 -10.09
N ASN A 128 13.17 16.03 -10.83
CA ASN A 128 13.86 15.51 -12.02
C ASN A 128 12.93 14.93 -13.10
N GLY A 129 11.70 15.47 -13.23
CA GLY A 129 10.69 14.97 -14.16
C GLY A 129 9.95 13.71 -13.67
N GLU A 130 10.25 13.20 -12.48
CA GLU A 130 9.54 12.08 -11.86
C GLU A 130 8.42 12.58 -10.93
N SER A 131 7.25 11.95 -11.03
CA SER A 131 6.12 12.19 -10.14
C SER A 131 6.43 11.71 -8.71
N ALA A 132 5.68 12.23 -7.74
CA ALA A 132 5.75 11.74 -6.36
C ALA A 132 5.44 10.23 -6.28
N CYS A 133 4.50 9.73 -7.09
CA CYS A 133 4.18 8.30 -7.16
C CYS A 133 5.35 7.46 -7.68
N ALA A 134 6.03 7.89 -8.76
CA ALA A 134 7.20 7.19 -9.29
C ALA A 134 8.33 7.09 -8.27
N ARG A 135 8.62 8.20 -7.58
CA ARG A 135 9.64 8.25 -6.52
C ARG A 135 9.25 7.42 -5.29
N TYR A 136 7.98 7.45 -4.89
CA TYR A 136 7.46 6.65 -3.78
C TYR A 136 7.60 5.16 -4.05
N ALA A 137 7.19 4.73 -5.26
CA ALA A 137 7.33 3.35 -5.72
C ALA A 137 8.81 2.91 -5.78
N ALA A 138 9.70 3.75 -6.29
CA ALA A 138 11.14 3.44 -6.33
C ALA A 138 11.71 3.21 -4.91
N ALA A 139 11.35 4.09 -3.95
CA ALA A 139 11.77 3.94 -2.56
C ALA A 139 11.20 2.65 -1.93
N ALA A 140 9.94 2.31 -2.19
CA ALA A 140 9.34 1.06 -1.73
C ALA A 140 10.06 -0.18 -2.31
N GLY A 141 10.41 -0.14 -3.61
CA GLY A 141 11.20 -1.19 -4.26
C GLY A 141 12.58 -1.40 -3.62
N GLN A 142 13.25 -0.30 -3.26
CA GLN A 142 14.54 -0.36 -2.54
C GLN A 142 14.37 -1.00 -1.15
N ARG A 143 13.34 -0.62 -0.38
CA ARG A 143 13.06 -1.20 0.93
C ARG A 143 12.73 -2.68 0.86
N LEU A 144 11.90 -3.10 -0.12
CA LEU A 144 11.61 -4.52 -0.33
C LEU A 144 12.88 -5.30 -0.67
N GLN A 145 13.73 -4.78 -1.57
CA GLN A 145 14.98 -5.44 -1.90
C GLN A 145 15.91 -5.54 -0.69
N GLN A 146 16.01 -4.48 0.11
CA GLN A 146 16.78 -4.49 1.36
C GLN A 146 16.27 -5.57 2.32
N ARG A 147 14.96 -5.63 2.55
CA ARG A 147 14.32 -6.62 3.41
C ARG A 147 14.66 -8.06 2.98
N LEU A 148 14.55 -8.36 1.69
CA LEU A 148 14.87 -9.70 1.17
C LEU A 148 16.36 -10.06 1.34
N VAL A 149 17.25 -9.08 1.18
CA VAL A 149 18.69 -9.27 1.43
C VAL A 149 18.96 -9.55 2.91
N GLU A 150 18.33 -8.81 3.82
CA GLU A 150 18.46 -9.03 5.27
C GLU A 150 17.97 -10.44 5.67
N GLU A 151 16.85 -10.89 5.13
CA GLU A 151 16.31 -12.22 5.39
C GLU A 151 17.22 -13.33 4.88
N SER A 152 17.83 -13.18 3.70
CA SER A 152 18.78 -14.16 3.14
C SER A 152 20.09 -14.30 3.95
N LYS A 153 20.51 -13.23 4.65
CA LYS A 153 21.67 -13.26 5.54
C LYS A 153 21.34 -13.92 6.87
N SER A 154 20.10 -13.77 7.34
CA SER A 154 19.63 -14.33 8.61
C SER A 154 19.44 -15.86 8.54
N SER A 155 19.23 -16.43 7.35
CA SER A 155 19.29 -17.88 7.11
C SER A 155 20.72 -18.46 7.08
N ALA A 156 21.77 -17.63 7.23
CA ALA A 156 23.18 -18.04 7.14
C ALA A 156 23.92 -18.09 8.50
N SER A 157 23.22 -18.06 9.64
CA SER A 157 23.84 -18.38 10.94
C SER A 157 23.45 -19.79 11.39
N PRO A 158 24.43 -20.66 11.71
CA PRO A 158 24.19 -22.01 12.21
C PRO A 158 23.61 -22.04 13.63
#